data_AF-A0A3A4WK69-F1
#
_entry.id   AF-A0A3A4WK69-F1
#
_cell.length_a   1.000
_cell.length_b   1.000
_cell.length_c   1.000
_cell.angle_alpha   90.00
_cell.angle_beta   90.00
_cell.angle_gamma   90.00
#
_symmetry.space_group_name_H-M   'P 1'
#
loop_
_entity.id
_entity.type
_entity.pdbx_description
1 polymer ?
#
loop_
_entity_poly.entity_id
_entity_poly.type
_entity_poly.pdbx_seq_one_letter_code
_entity_poly.pdbx_strand_id
1 'polypeptide(L)'
;MLVLTASVRTFDHMMYALYLGSDIITAPHSILKEWGEKGLPMPADDYVYDSRKLNDISYKDIDLSRDWQDYDINHDLTVKGMEKFSSDWNSLIK
;
A
#
# COMPACT_ATOMS: atom_id res chain seq x y z
N MET A 1 14.59 7.99 -7.00
CA MET A 1 13.81 6.74 -6.90
C MET A 1 12.40 7.15 -6.55
N LEU A 2 11.41 6.75 -7.34
CA LEU A 2 10.00 7.09 -7.07
C LEU A 2 9.36 6.00 -6.22
N VAL A 3 8.49 6.39 -5.29
CA VAL A 3 7.73 5.48 -4.43
C VAL A 3 6.25 5.49 -4.84
N LEU A 4 5.72 4.30 -5.11
CA LEU A 4 4.30 4.10 -5.39
C LEU A 4 3.61 3.48 -4.18
N THR A 5 2.70 4.21 -3.54
CA THR A 5 1.77 3.63 -2.58
C THR A 5 0.61 2.95 -3.31
N ALA A 6 0.40 1.68 -3.02
CA ALA A 6 -0.70 0.89 -3.57
C ALA A 6 -1.53 0.24 -2.45
N SER A 7 -2.64 -0.39 -2.83
CA SER A 7 -3.56 -1.05 -1.88
C SER A 7 -4.15 -0.11 -0.81
N VAL A 8 -4.44 1.15 -1.17
CA VAL A 8 -5.21 2.09 -0.34
C VAL A 8 -6.62 1.52 -0.11
N ARG A 9 -7.05 1.38 1.15
CA ARG A 9 -8.34 0.77 1.53
C ARG A 9 -9.30 1.71 2.24
N THR A 10 -8.79 2.79 2.81
CA THR A 10 -9.56 3.78 3.57
C THR A 10 -9.11 5.18 3.21
N PHE A 11 -9.91 6.17 3.56
CA PHE A 11 -9.54 7.57 3.42
C PHE A 11 -8.29 7.91 4.23
N ASP A 12 -8.14 7.36 5.44
CA ASP A 12 -6.96 7.58 6.29
C ASP A 12 -5.67 7.03 5.65
N HIS A 13 -5.73 5.90 4.92
CA HIS A 13 -4.57 5.43 4.16
C HIS A 13 -4.16 6.43 3.07
N MET A 14 -5.12 7.07 2.40
CA MET A 14 -4.86 8.11 1.39
C MET A 14 -4.22 9.34 2.04
N MET A 15 -4.81 9.83 3.14
CA MET A 15 -4.28 10.99 3.86
C MET A 15 -2.88 10.75 4.43
N TYR A 16 -2.64 9.56 4.97
CA TYR A 16 -1.32 9.21 5.48
C TYR A 16 -0.28 9.06 4.37
N ALA A 17 -0.63 8.50 3.21
CA ALA A 17 0.27 8.43 2.06
C ALA A 17 0.65 9.82 1.52
N LEU A 18 -0.30 10.77 1.51
CA LEU A 18 -0.02 12.17 1.19
C LEU A 18 0.91 12.81 2.23
N TYR A 19 0.70 12.54 3.53
CA TYR A 19 1.52 13.06 4.61
C TYR A 19 2.97 12.56 4.54
N LEU A 20 3.15 11.27 4.23
CA LEU A 20 4.48 10.69 4.03
C LEU A 20 5.19 11.20 2.75
N GLY A 21 4.48 11.91 1.88
CA GLY A 21 5.04 12.47 0.65
C GLY A 21 5.26 11.42 -0.44
N SER A 22 4.42 10.39 -0.53
CA SER A 22 4.48 9.41 -1.63
C SER A 22 4.44 10.10 -2.99
N ASP A 23 5.39 9.78 -3.88
CA ASP A 23 5.45 10.39 -5.23
C ASP A 23 4.20 10.08 -6.06
N ILE A 24 3.69 8.84 -5.93
CA ILE A 24 2.52 8.36 -6.65
C ILE A 24 1.65 7.53 -5.70
N ILE A 25 0.33 7.71 -5.77
CA ILE A 25 -0.64 6.92 -5.02
C ILE A 25 -1.66 6.32 -6.00
N THR A 26 -1.83 5.00 -5.97
CA THR A 26 -2.94 4.32 -6.64
C THR A 26 -3.99 3.88 -5.62
N ALA A 27 -5.23 4.30 -5.85
CA ALA A 27 -6.34 4.09 -4.92
C ALA A 27 -7.64 3.71 -5.66
N PRO A 28 -8.56 2.99 -5.01
CA PRO A 28 -9.88 2.69 -5.57
C PRO A 28 -10.68 3.96 -5.88
N HIS A 29 -11.53 3.89 -6.91
CA HIS A 29 -12.39 5.01 -7.33
C HIS A 29 -13.19 5.62 -6.18
N SER A 30 -13.73 4.81 -5.27
CA SER A 30 -14.51 5.29 -4.12
C SER A 30 -13.71 6.24 -3.23
N ILE A 31 -12.43 5.94 -2.97
CA ILE A 31 -11.56 6.77 -2.15
C ILE A 31 -11.19 8.07 -2.89
N LEU A 32 -10.87 7.98 -4.18
CA LEU A 32 -10.58 9.16 -5.00
C LEU A 32 -11.79 10.10 -5.13
N LYS A 33 -12.99 9.53 -5.27
CA LYS A 33 -14.25 10.27 -5.30
C LYS A 33 -14.51 10.98 -3.97
N GLU A 34 -14.36 10.27 -2.85
CA GLU A 34 -14.49 10.86 -1.52
C GLU A 34 -13.50 12.01 -1.30
N TRP A 35 -12.24 11.84 -1.72
CA TRP A 35 -11.21 12.88 -1.65
C TRP A 35 -11.56 14.11 -2.51
N GLY A 36 -12.05 13.91 -3.73
CA GLY A 36 -12.54 14.99 -4.58
C GLY A 36 -13.75 15.72 -3.98
N GLU A 37 -14.73 14.99 -3.45
CA GLU A 37 -15.95 15.54 -2.83
C GLU A 37 -15.65 16.35 -1.56
N LYS A 38 -14.57 15.99 -0.83
CA LYS A 38 -14.06 16.75 0.31
C LYS A 38 -13.21 17.96 -0.08
N GLY A 39 -13.02 18.23 -1.37
CA GLY A 39 -12.26 19.38 -1.86
C GLY A 39 -10.76 19.17 -1.93
N LEU A 40 -10.30 17.92 -2.12
CA LEU A 40 -8.88 17.55 -2.23
C LEU A 40 -8.04 17.98 -1.01
N PRO A 41 -8.47 17.68 0.22
CA PRO A 41 -7.74 18.07 1.42
C PRO A 41 -6.33 17.48 1.43
N MET A 42 -5.38 18.26 1.93
CA MET A 42 -4.01 17.82 2.25
C MET A 42 -3.86 17.67 3.76
N PRO A 43 -3.09 16.70 4.24
CA PRO A 43 -2.83 16.55 5.67
C PRO A 43 -1.98 17.72 6.17
N ALA A 44 -2.23 18.16 7.40
CA ALA A 44 -1.37 19.13 8.07
C ALA A 44 -0.07 18.47 8.59
N ASP A 45 0.91 19.30 8.94
CA ASP A 45 2.20 18.82 9.45
C ASP A 45 2.08 18.02 10.77
N ASP A 46 0.98 18.19 11.50
CA ASP A 46 0.65 17.50 12.74
C ASP A 46 -0.32 16.32 12.55
N TYR A 47 -0.51 15.84 11.31
CA TYR A 47 -1.38 14.71 11.03
C TYR A 47 -0.91 13.43 11.75
N VAL A 48 -1.80 12.86 12.55
CA VAL A 48 -1.56 11.61 13.27
C VAL A 48 -2.36 10.48 12.64
N TYR A 49 -1.67 9.45 12.18
CA TYR A 49 -2.29 8.24 11.65
C TYR A 49 -2.66 7.26 12.78
N ASP A 50 -3.93 6.86 12.86
CA ASP A 50 -4.40 5.85 13.82
C ASP A 50 -4.08 4.44 13.30
N SER A 51 -2.91 3.92 13.68
CA SER A 51 -2.50 2.53 13.42
C SER A 51 -3.28 1.51 14.26
N ARG A 52 -4.16 1.96 15.16
CA ARG A 52 -4.97 1.16 16.09
C ARG A 52 -4.10 0.24 16.95
N LYS A 53 -4.12 -1.06 16.68
CA LYS A 53 -3.38 -2.09 17.44
C LYS A 53 -2.20 -2.67 16.65
N LEU A 54 -1.90 -2.10 15.48
CA LEU A 54 -0.79 -2.57 14.66
C LEU A 54 0.51 -2.02 15.21
N ASN A 55 1.54 -2.86 15.21
CA ASN A 55 2.89 -2.45 15.58
C ASN A 55 3.59 -1.86 14.36
N ASP A 56 4.46 -0.88 14.60
CA ASP A 56 5.33 -0.36 13.56
C ASP A 56 6.30 -1.43 13.08
N ILE A 57 6.51 -1.46 11.76
CA ILE A 57 7.52 -2.30 11.12
C ILE A 57 8.74 -1.42 10.91
N SER A 58 9.78 -1.64 11.73
CA SER A 58 11.03 -0.89 11.59
C SER A 58 11.67 -1.16 10.23
N TYR A 59 12.17 -0.10 9.61
CA TYR A 59 13.00 -0.21 8.42
C TYR A 59 14.26 -1.05 8.73
N LYS A 60 14.66 -1.86 7.75
CA LYS A 60 15.87 -2.67 7.83
C LYS A 60 16.70 -2.39 6.59
N ASP A 61 17.98 -2.11 6.78
CA ASP A 61 18.95 -2.12 5.71
C ASP A 61 19.17 -3.56 5.25
N ILE A 62 18.88 -3.83 3.98
CA ILE A 62 19.02 -5.14 3.34
C ILE A 62 20.08 -5.02 2.24
N ASP A 63 20.99 -6.00 2.18
CA ASP A 63 22.05 -6.02 1.17
C ASP A 63 21.51 -6.45 -0.20
N LEU A 64 21.21 -5.46 -1.05
CA LEU A 64 20.68 -5.72 -2.39
C LEU A 64 21.70 -6.34 -3.37
N SER A 65 22.96 -6.57 -2.96
CA SER A 65 23.99 -7.20 -3.81
C SER A 65 23.96 -8.73 -3.79
N ARG A 66 23.30 -9.33 -2.78
CA ARG A 66 23.11 -10.78 -2.67
C ARG A 66 22.04 -11.28 -3.64
N ASP A 67 22.12 -12.56 -4.00
CA ASP A 67 21.06 -13.19 -4.78
C ASP A 67 19.73 -13.10 -4.01
N TRP A 68 18.65 -12.75 -4.69
CA TRP A 68 17.34 -12.61 -4.05
C TRP A 68 16.85 -13.94 -3.46
N GLN A 69 17.32 -15.06 -4.00
CA GLN A 69 17.00 -16.43 -3.57
C GLN A 69 17.54 -16.75 -2.17
N ASP A 70 18.54 -15.99 -1.71
CA ASP A 70 19.07 -16.11 -0.35
C ASP A 70 18.14 -15.50 0.71
N TYR A 71 17.15 -14.71 0.30
CA TYR A 71 16.20 -14.06 1.19
C TYR A 71 14.94 -14.91 1.38
N ASP A 72 14.51 -15.03 2.63
CA ASP A 72 13.18 -15.55 2.91
C ASP A 72 12.13 -14.49 2.56
N ILE A 73 11.57 -14.60 1.36
CA ILE A 73 10.49 -13.75 0.86
C ILE A 73 9.10 -14.38 1.09
N ASN A 74 9.02 -15.49 1.83
CA ASN A 74 7.75 -16.14 2.11
C ASN A 74 6.92 -15.30 3.07
N HIS A 75 5.67 -15.07 2.69
CA HIS A 75 4.72 -14.37 3.53
C HIS A 75 3.30 -14.80 3.17
N ASP A 76 2.47 -15.10 4.18
CA ASP A 76 1.11 -15.62 3.99
C ASP A 76 0.24 -14.74 3.08
N LEU A 77 0.36 -13.42 3.20
CA LEU A 77 -0.42 -12.49 2.36
C LEU A 77 0.06 -12.48 0.91
N THR A 78 1.35 -12.74 0.66
CA THR A 78 1.88 -12.84 -0.70
C THR A 78 1.34 -14.10 -1.37
N VAL A 79 1.34 -15.24 -0.66
CA VAL A 79 0.77 -16.49 -1.15
C VAL A 79 -0.73 -16.34 -1.44
N LYS A 80 -1.51 -15.84 -0.48
CA LYS A 80 -2.94 -15.58 -0.66
C LYS A 80 -3.23 -14.62 -1.82
N GLY A 81 -2.36 -13.63 -2.02
CA GLY A 81 -2.44 -12.70 -3.16
C GLY A 81 -2.29 -13.44 -4.49
N MET A 82 -1.24 -14.25 -4.64
CA MET A 82 -0.98 -15.03 -5.85
C MET A 82 -2.12 -16.02 -6.17
N GLU A 83 -2.62 -16.72 -5.15
CA GLU A 83 -3.75 -17.65 -5.28
C GLU A 83 -4.99 -16.92 -5.80
N LYS A 84 -5.31 -15.77 -5.20
CA LYS A 84 -6.47 -14.97 -5.61
C LYS A 84 -6.34 -14.46 -7.04
N PHE A 85 -5.18 -13.89 -7.41
CA PHE A 85 -4.95 -13.44 -8.77
C PHE A 85 -5.06 -14.58 -9.79
N SER A 86 -4.54 -15.77 -9.46
CA SER A 86 -4.63 -16.96 -10.31
C SER A 86 -6.09 -17.43 -10.47
N SER A 87 -6.86 -17.42 -9.39
CA SER A 87 -8.29 -17.75 -9.42
C SER A 87 -9.08 -16.75 -10.27
N ASP A 88 -8.85 -15.45 -10.06
CA ASP A 88 -9.53 -14.39 -10.81
C ASP A 88 -9.20 -14.51 -12.30
N TRP A 89 -7.93 -14.75 -12.67
CA TRP A 89 -7.50 -14.99 -14.05
C TRP A 89 -8.22 -16.19 -14.69
N ASN A 90 -8.22 -17.34 -14.02
CA ASN A 90 -8.87 -18.55 -14.53
C ASN A 90 -10.39 -18.36 -14.69
N SER A 91 -11.02 -17.51 -13.87
CA SER A 91 -12.45 -17.20 -14.01
C SER A 91 -12.78 -16.40 -15.27
N LEU A 92 -11.81 -15.66 -15.81
CA LEU A 92 -11.96 -14.83 -17.02
C LEU A 92 -11.79 -15.65 -18.31
N ILE A 93 -11.03 -16.74 -18.25
CA ILE A 93 -10.77 -17.62 -19.39
C ILE A 93 -11.64 -18.88 -19.26
N LYS A 94 -12.80 -18.85 -19.91
CA LYS A 94 -13.66 -20.03 -20.09
C LYS A 94 -13.32 -20.77 -21.38
#